data_AF-A0A8H5RWQ0-F1
#
_entry.id   AF-A0A8H5RWQ0-F1
#
_cell.length_a   1.000
_cell.length_b   1.000
_cell.length_c   1.000
_cell.angle_alpha   90.00
_cell.angle_beta   90.00
_cell.angle_gamma   90.00
#
_symmetry.space_group_name_H-M   'P 1'
#
loop_
_entity.id
_entity.type
_entity.pdbx_description
1 polymer ?
#
loop_
_entity_poly.entity_id
_entity_poly.type
_entity_poly.pdbx_seq_one_letter_code
_entity_poly.pdbx_strand_id
1 'polypeptide(L)'
;MRLLVTILPFLLPVMASDHKQCDCQINNGNGWEIDWQLTFNACVDNYAETAEYDNGAGRCIANPGTRLDGDRWYRNCKNLAQKGWYPVINGAVDTTQPKIYAKQGGSGCYN
;
A
#
# COMPACT_ATOMS: atom_id res chain seq x y z
N MET A 1 31.25 39.38 -17.18
CA MET A 1 29.88 39.32 -16.64
C MET A 1 29.50 37.85 -16.55
N ARG A 2 29.54 37.26 -15.34
CA ARG A 2 29.23 35.82 -15.13
C ARG A 2 27.73 35.68 -14.94
N LEU A 3 27.05 35.06 -15.90
CA LEU A 3 25.64 34.67 -15.76
C LEU A 3 25.59 33.40 -14.90
N LEU A 4 25.07 33.50 -13.68
CA LEU A 4 24.72 32.34 -12.86
C LEU A 4 23.34 31.86 -13.32
N VAL A 5 23.31 30.77 -14.09
CA VAL A 5 22.07 30.05 -14.41
C VAL A 5 21.73 29.17 -13.22
N THR A 6 20.82 29.64 -12.36
CA THR A 6 20.21 28.81 -11.32
C THR A 6 19.22 27.86 -11.97
N ILE A 7 19.61 26.60 -12.14
CA ILE A 7 18.71 25.53 -12.54
C ILE A 7 17.84 25.24 -11.32
N LEU A 8 16.63 25.81 -11.25
CA LEU A 8 15.62 25.37 -10.31
C LEU A 8 15.27 23.93 -10.70
N PRO A 9 15.48 22.91 -9.84
CA PRO A 9 14.95 21.59 -10.12
C PRO A 9 13.42 21.72 -10.04
N PHE A 10 12.75 21.63 -11.19
CA PHE A 10 11.31 21.40 -11.24
C PHE A 10 11.05 20.03 -10.59
N LEU A 11 10.79 20.05 -9.29
CA LEU A 11 10.14 18.94 -8.59
C LEU A 11 8.72 18.88 -9.14
N LEU A 12 8.54 18.18 -10.26
CA LEU A 12 7.21 17.86 -10.74
C LEU A 12 6.54 17.06 -9.61
N PRO A 13 5.37 17.48 -9.09
CA PRO A 13 4.59 16.62 -8.24
C PRO A 13 4.25 15.41 -9.10
N VAL A 14 4.82 14.25 -8.75
CA VAL A 14 4.34 12.98 -9.26
C VAL A 14 2.87 12.99 -8.87
N MET A 15 2.00 13.12 -9.87
CA MET A 15 0.55 13.11 -9.68
C MET A 15 0.21 11.68 -9.24
N ALA A 16 0.35 11.42 -7.94
CA ALA A 16 -0.14 10.22 -7.32
C ALA A 16 -1.60 10.06 -7.74
N SER A 17 -1.94 8.89 -8.29
CA SER A 17 -3.34 8.59 -8.57
C SER A 17 -4.01 8.36 -7.22
N ASP A 18 -4.86 9.30 -6.81
CA ASP A 18 -5.57 9.22 -5.54
C ASP A 18 -6.83 8.35 -5.68
N HIS A 19 -7.05 7.43 -4.75
CA HIS A 19 -8.11 6.42 -4.80
C HIS A 19 -8.98 6.39 -3.54
N LYS A 20 -10.17 5.79 -3.62
CA LYS A 20 -11.05 5.59 -2.45
C LYS A 20 -10.84 4.26 -1.76
N GLN A 21 -10.31 3.28 -2.48
CA GLN A 21 -10.07 1.96 -1.93
C GLN A 21 -8.91 1.29 -2.64
N CYS A 22 -8.12 0.52 -1.92
CA CYS A 22 -7.02 -0.26 -2.49
C CYS A 22 -6.86 -1.61 -1.80
N ASP A 23 -6.31 -2.58 -2.53
CA ASP A 23 -5.89 -3.90 -2.06
C ASP A 23 -4.40 -4.14 -2.35
N CYS A 24 -3.78 -5.03 -1.59
CA CYS A 24 -2.46 -5.56 -1.92
C CYS A 24 -2.60 -6.91 -2.63
N GLN A 25 -1.76 -7.09 -3.64
CA GLN A 25 -1.72 -8.31 -4.45
C GLN A 25 -0.33 -8.93 -4.36
N ILE A 26 -0.30 -10.26 -4.41
CA ILE A 26 0.95 -11.03 -4.44
C ILE A 26 1.01 -11.87 -5.71
N ASN A 27 2.23 -12.21 -6.11
CA ASN A 27 2.46 -13.18 -7.18
C ASN A 27 3.65 -14.06 -6.81
N ASN A 28 3.36 -15.35 -6.60
CA ASN A 28 4.34 -16.38 -6.23
C ASN A 28 4.77 -17.27 -7.43
N GLY A 29 4.39 -16.90 -8.64
CA GLY A 29 4.69 -17.61 -9.89
C GLY A 29 3.46 -18.18 -10.61
N ASN A 30 2.27 -18.11 -10.00
CA ASN A 30 1.03 -18.66 -10.55
C ASN A 30 0.02 -17.60 -11.02
N GLY A 31 0.45 -16.33 -11.07
CA GLY A 31 -0.42 -15.19 -11.35
C GLY A 31 -0.55 -14.24 -10.17
N TRP A 32 -1.28 -13.15 -10.38
CA TRP A 32 -1.57 -12.14 -9.36
C TRP A 32 -2.85 -12.51 -8.63
N GLU A 33 -2.79 -12.50 -7.30
CA GLU A 33 -3.93 -12.75 -6.42
C GLU A 33 -3.97 -11.69 -5.31
N ILE A 34 -5.17 -11.38 -4.82
CA ILE A 34 -5.36 -10.48 -3.69
C ILE A 34 -4.93 -11.20 -2.42
N ASP A 35 -4.11 -10.56 -1.59
CA ASP A 35 -3.77 -11.04 -0.25
C ASP A 35 -4.36 -10.10 0.81
N TRP A 36 -5.39 -10.59 1.50
CA TRP A 36 -6.14 -9.82 2.49
C TRP A 36 -5.31 -9.53 3.74
N GLN A 37 -4.39 -10.42 4.13
CA GLN A 37 -3.54 -10.21 5.32
C GLN A 37 -2.51 -9.13 5.04
N LEU A 38 -1.89 -9.17 3.87
CA LEU A 38 -0.98 -8.12 3.40
C LEU A 38 -1.71 -6.78 3.28
N THR A 39 -2.93 -6.79 2.74
CA THR A 39 -3.78 -5.60 2.63
C THR A 39 -4.08 -5.00 4.00
N PHE A 40 -4.44 -5.84 4.98
CA PHE A 40 -4.69 -5.43 6.34
C PHE A 40 -3.44 -4.78 6.96
N ASN A 41 -2.29 -5.46 6.90
CA ASN A 41 -1.01 -4.94 7.41
C ASN A 41 -0.69 -3.58 6.77
N ALA A 42 -0.79 -3.46 5.45
CA ALA A 42 -0.54 -2.22 4.75
C ALA A 42 -1.48 -1.08 5.18
N CYS A 43 -2.77 -1.39 5.37
CA CYS A 43 -3.79 -0.43 5.79
C CYS A 43 -3.52 0.09 7.19
N VAL A 44 -3.39 -0.79 8.18
CA VAL A 44 -3.25 -0.39 9.59
C VAL A 44 -1.90 0.25 9.88
N ASP A 45 -0.82 -0.20 9.25
CA ASP A 45 0.52 0.34 9.53
C ASP A 45 0.73 1.75 8.92
N ASN A 46 0.02 2.09 7.84
CA ASN A 46 0.33 3.29 7.06
C ASN A 46 -0.82 4.31 7.00
N TYR A 47 -2.05 3.90 7.30
CA TYR A 47 -3.25 4.70 7.03
C TYR A 47 -4.28 4.68 8.17
N ALA A 48 -3.93 4.23 9.38
CA ALA A 48 -4.87 4.08 10.50
C ALA A 48 -5.67 5.36 10.86
N GLU A 49 -5.18 6.55 10.51
CA GLU A 49 -5.87 7.83 10.74
C GLU A 49 -6.80 8.25 9.58
N THR A 50 -6.57 7.71 8.39
CA THR A 50 -7.18 8.19 7.14
C THR A 50 -7.94 7.12 6.37
N ALA A 51 -7.88 5.86 6.79
CA ALA A 51 -8.55 4.76 6.13
C ALA A 51 -8.85 3.64 7.14
N GLU A 52 -9.86 2.84 6.81
CA GLU A 52 -10.27 1.69 7.58
C GLU A 52 -10.22 0.44 6.70
N TYR A 53 -9.79 -0.68 7.28
CA TYR A 53 -9.83 -1.96 6.57
C TYR A 53 -11.24 -2.54 6.61
N ASP A 54 -11.82 -2.78 5.43
CA ASP A 54 -13.10 -3.46 5.25
C ASP A 54 -12.87 -4.97 5.10
N ASN A 55 -13.27 -5.73 6.12
CA ASN A 55 -13.16 -7.19 6.14
C ASN A 55 -14.04 -7.90 5.10
N GLY A 56 -15.18 -7.30 4.71
CA GLY A 56 -16.08 -7.89 3.73
C GLY A 56 -15.56 -7.75 2.31
N ALA A 57 -14.91 -6.62 2.00
CA ALA A 57 -14.32 -6.36 0.69
C ALA A 57 -12.86 -6.84 0.56
N GLY A 58 -12.16 -7.02 1.68
CA GLY A 58 -10.73 -7.32 1.70
C GLY A 58 -9.88 -6.14 1.24
N ARG A 59 -10.30 -4.91 1.58
CA ARG A 59 -9.72 -3.66 1.05
C ARG A 59 -9.52 -2.63 2.14
N CYS A 60 -8.58 -1.73 1.93
CA CYS A 60 -8.45 -0.50 2.72
C CYS A 60 -9.30 0.59 2.08
N ILE A 61 -10.22 1.19 2.84
CA ILE A 61 -11.19 2.17 2.38
C ILE A 61 -10.84 3.53 3.00
N ALA A 62 -10.65 4.54 2.16
CA ALA A 62 -10.35 5.90 2.61
C ALA A 62 -11.55 6.50 3.36
N ASN A 63 -11.27 7.16 4.49
CA ASN A 63 -12.28 7.89 5.27
C ASN A 63 -12.90 9.03 4.43
N PRO A 64 -14.13 9.47 4.74
CA PRO A 64 -14.75 10.59 4.06
C PRO A 64 -13.82 11.82 4.02
N GLY A 65 -13.71 12.44 2.84
CA GLY A 65 -12.81 13.60 2.64
C GLY A 65 -11.33 13.27 2.41
N THR A 66 -10.91 12.01 2.57
CA THR A 66 -9.53 11.57 2.31
C THR A 66 -9.43 10.72 1.04
N ARG A 67 -8.18 10.43 0.62
CA ARG A 67 -7.86 9.55 -0.50
C ARG A 67 -6.57 8.77 -0.21
N LEU A 68 -6.44 7.60 -0.83
CA LEU A 68 -5.25 6.77 -0.80
C LEU A 68 -4.37 7.11 -2.02
N ASP A 69 -3.15 7.57 -1.79
CA ASP A 69 -2.13 7.67 -2.83
C ASP A 69 -1.79 6.26 -3.33
N GLY A 70 -2.20 5.93 -4.55
CA GLY A 70 -2.05 4.61 -5.15
C GLY A 70 -0.60 4.21 -5.39
N ASP A 71 0.29 5.17 -5.69
CA ASP A 71 1.72 4.88 -5.87
C ASP A 71 2.38 4.57 -4.53
N ARG A 72 2.01 5.31 -3.47
CA ARG A 72 2.45 5.01 -2.11
C ARG A 72 1.91 3.67 -1.64
N TRP A 73 0.64 3.39 -1.92
CA TRP A 73 0.01 2.11 -1.60
C TRP A 73 0.75 0.94 -2.28
N TYR A 74 0.99 1.04 -3.60
CA TYR A 74 1.75 0.06 -4.36
C TYR A 74 3.15 -0.19 -3.77
N ARG A 75 3.87 0.89 -3.43
CA ARG A 75 5.21 0.78 -2.80
C ARG A 75 5.15 0.07 -1.45
N ASN A 76 4.11 0.32 -0.65
CA ASN A 76 3.92 -0.32 0.64
C ASN A 76 3.66 -1.82 0.48
N CYS A 77 2.71 -2.21 -0.38
CA CYS A 77 2.43 -3.62 -0.66
C CYS A 77 3.67 -4.36 -1.18
N LYS A 78 4.40 -3.76 -2.13
CA LYS A 78 5.64 -4.35 -2.67
C LYS A 78 6.71 -4.52 -1.59
N ASN A 79 6.92 -3.49 -0.75
CA ASN A 79 7.90 -3.55 0.33
C ASN A 79 7.56 -4.62 1.36
N LEU A 80 6.29 -4.67 1.81
CA LEU A 80 5.84 -5.67 2.78
C LEU A 80 5.89 -7.08 2.21
N ALA A 81 5.52 -7.28 0.94
CA ALA A 81 5.63 -8.57 0.28
C ALA A 81 7.07 -9.14 0.31
N GLN A 82 8.07 -8.28 0.09
CA GLN A 82 9.48 -8.65 0.06
C GLN A 82 10.12 -8.76 1.45
N LYS A 83 9.80 -7.85 2.37
CA LYS A 83 10.35 -7.82 3.75
C LYS A 83 9.59 -8.71 4.73
N GLY A 84 8.46 -9.25 4.28
CA GLY A 84 7.52 -10.06 5.02
C GLY A 84 6.56 -9.25 5.88
N TRP A 85 5.32 -9.75 5.95
CA TRP A 85 4.24 -9.22 6.78
C TRP A 85 3.81 -10.27 7.81
N TYR A 86 3.11 -9.86 8.85
CA TYR A 86 2.66 -10.76 9.91
C TYR A 86 1.24 -11.27 9.62
N PRO A 87 0.89 -12.49 10.06
CA PRO A 87 -0.46 -12.99 9.93
C PRO A 87 -1.44 -12.12 10.73
N VAL A 88 -2.70 -12.11 10.29
CA VAL A 88 -3.77 -11.38 10.97
C VAL A 88 -4.69 -12.37 11.65
N ILE A 89 -4.79 -12.28 12.97
CA ILE A 89 -5.58 -13.18 13.82
C ILE A 89 -6.54 -12.34 14.65
N ASN A 90 -7.82 -12.72 14.65
CA ASN A 90 -8.89 -12.00 15.36
C ASN A 90 -8.94 -10.49 15.05
N GLY A 91 -8.66 -10.11 13.80
CA GLY A 91 -8.70 -8.72 13.36
C GLY A 91 -7.51 -7.86 13.82
N ALA A 92 -6.40 -8.47 14.24
CA ALA A 92 -5.18 -7.76 14.61
C ALA A 92 -3.94 -8.42 14.00
N VAL A 93 -2.91 -7.62 13.72
CA VAL A 93 -1.61 -8.11 13.26
C VAL A 93 -0.93 -8.88 14.41
N ASP A 94 -0.65 -10.16 14.20
CA ASP A 94 0.02 -11.01 15.19
C ASP A 94 1.54 -11.07 14.95
N THR A 95 2.26 -10.21 15.67
CA THR A 95 3.72 -10.11 15.60
C THR A 95 4.47 -11.25 16.30
N THR A 96 3.75 -12.14 17.01
CA THR A 96 4.34 -13.31 17.67
C THR A 96 4.57 -14.48 16.71
N GLN A 97 3.92 -14.45 15.55
CA GLN A 97 4.04 -15.47 14.52
C GLN A 97 5.15 -15.15 13.52
N PRO A 98 5.68 -16.17 12.80
CA PRO A 98 6.60 -15.95 11.70
C PRO A 98 5.98 -15.07 10.60
N LYS A 99 6.82 -14.24 9.97
CA LYS A 99 6.41 -13.47 8.81
C LYS A 99 6.09 -14.36 7.61
N ILE A 100 5.09 -13.94 6.85
CA ILE A 100 4.72 -14.46 5.53
C ILE A 100 5.46 -13.63 4.48
N TYR A 101 5.84 -14.23 3.37
CA TYR A 101 6.57 -13.58 2.28
C TYR A 101 5.96 -13.93 0.93
N ALA A 102 6.15 -13.07 -0.06
CA ALA A 102 5.82 -13.33 -1.44
C ALA A 102 6.97 -12.97 -2.37
N LYS A 103 7.05 -13.64 -3.53
CA LYS A 103 8.10 -13.34 -4.52
C LYS A 103 7.95 -11.92 -5.09
N GLN A 104 6.72 -11.50 -5.31
CA GLN A 104 6.37 -10.17 -5.82
C GLN A 104 5.14 -9.64 -5.08
N GLY A 105 5.13 -8.32 -4.90
CA GLY A 105 3.98 -7.59 -4.38
C GLY A 105 3.58 -6.46 -5.33
N GLY A 106 2.28 -6.16 -5.33
CA GLY A 106 1.64 -5.12 -6.11
C GLY A 106 0.33 -4.69 -5.45
N SER A 107 -0.52 -3.99 -6.19
CA SER A 107 -1.78 -3.49 -5.65
C SER A 107 -2.83 -3.24 -6.72
N GLY A 108 -4.10 -3.41 -6.35
CA GLY A 108 -5.25 -2.83 -7.04
C GLY A 108 -5.72 -1.57 -6.30
N CYS A 109 -6.14 -0.55 -7.05
CA CYS A 109 -6.74 0.66 -6.48
C CYS A 109 -7.93 1.12 -7.32
N TYR A 110 -8.99 1.58 -6.64
CA TYR A 110 -10.28 1.91 -7.24
C TYR A 110 -10.88 3.19 -6.64
N ASN A 111 -11.81 3.79 -7.37
CA ASN A 111 -12.59 4.94 -6.91
C ASN A 111 -13.88 4.52 -6.21
#